data_AF-A0A2N3KV77-F1
#
_entry.id   AF-A0A2N3KV77-F1
#
_cell.length_a   1.000
_cell.length_b   1.000
_cell.length_c   1.000
_cell.angle_alpha   90.00
_cell.angle_beta   90.00
_cell.angle_gamma   90.00
#
_symmetry.space_group_name_H-M   'P 1'
#
loop_
_entity.id
_entity.type
_entity.pdbx_description
1 polymer ?
#
loop_
_entity_poly.entity_id
_entity_poly.type
_entity_poly.pdbx_seq_one_letter_code
_entity_poly.pdbx_strand_id
1 'polypeptide(L)'
;MPKSYQIAHETLQAVFTTAFRRAVGTYQNQNKAITLAELARQTGIKARTLEAYRDGESLPSAINLVRIQGALPASFSNEIIALAGLGDAKRMTGREIDLHGINAQVAEFVATHAQHMADGRIDHAEMAVEMDLIATMHSALGDLIAAASRAQGQPAGLALVGLAKAGAA
;
A
#
# COMPACT_ATOMS: atom_id res chain seq x y z
N MET A 1 25.90 7.78 6.82
CA MET A 1 24.52 8.31 6.83
C MET A 1 24.01 8.29 5.40
N PRO A 2 22.95 7.53 5.08
CA PRO A 2 22.39 7.56 3.73
C PRO A 2 21.94 8.99 3.42
N LYS A 3 22.21 9.46 2.20
CA LYS A 3 21.69 10.74 1.70
C LYS A 3 20.17 10.65 1.75
N SER A 4 19.53 11.43 2.62
CA SER A 4 18.07 11.56 2.60
C SER A 4 17.66 12.04 1.21
N TYR A 5 16.82 11.28 0.52
CA TYR A 5 16.17 11.75 -0.70
C TYR A 5 15.31 12.96 -0.34
N GLN A 6 15.76 14.16 -0.70
CA GLN A 6 15.01 15.38 -0.46
C GLN A 6 13.91 15.49 -1.51
N ILE A 7 12.66 15.34 -1.08
CA ILE A 7 11.49 15.58 -1.91
C ILE A 7 11.10 17.05 -1.74
N ALA A 8 11.13 17.82 -2.83
CA ALA A 8 10.70 19.21 -2.81
C ALA A 8 9.20 19.32 -2.51
N HIS A 9 8.81 20.31 -1.69
CA HIS A 9 7.43 20.49 -1.25
C HIS A 9 6.46 20.66 -2.42
N GLU A 10 6.88 21.44 -3.42
CA GLU A 10 6.14 21.76 -4.63
C GLU A 10 5.91 20.50 -5.47
N THR A 11 6.88 19.59 -5.49
CA THR A 11 6.77 18.30 -6.20
C THR A 11 5.73 17.41 -5.53
N LEU A 12 5.79 17.28 -4.21
CA LEU A 12 4.78 16.55 -3.44
C LEU A 12 3.38 17.13 -3.65
N GLN A 13 3.26 18.46 -3.60
CA GLN A 13 1.99 19.17 -3.79
C GLN A 13 1.41 18.94 -5.19
N ALA A 14 2.23 19.05 -6.24
CA ALA A 14 1.80 18.84 -7.61
C ALA A 14 1.34 17.39 -7.85
N VAL A 15 2.12 16.41 -7.38
CA VAL A 15 1.81 14.98 -7.52
C VAL A 15 0.54 14.61 -6.74
N PHE A 16 0.46 15.01 -5.47
CA PHE A 16 -0.72 14.79 -4.64
C PHE A 16 -1.98 15.39 -5.30
N THR A 17 -1.93 16.67 -5.70
CA THR A 17 -3.08 17.38 -6.26
C THR A 17 -3.55 16.71 -7.55
N THR A 18 -2.62 16.31 -8.41
CA THR A 18 -2.91 15.62 -9.67
C THR A 18 -3.57 14.26 -9.42
N ALA A 19 -2.98 13.45 -8.55
CA ALA A 19 -3.53 12.14 -8.17
C ALA A 19 -4.92 12.29 -7.53
N PHE A 20 -5.10 13.29 -6.67
CA PHE A 20 -6.35 13.57 -5.97
C PHE A 20 -7.47 13.98 -6.94
N ARG A 21 -7.20 14.87 -7.91
CA ARG A 21 -8.16 15.23 -8.99
C ARG A 21 -8.50 14.06 -9.90
N ARG A 22 -7.56 13.12 -10.08
CA ARG A 22 -7.82 11.92 -10.86
C ARG A 22 -8.78 10.97 -10.13
N ALA A 23 -8.63 10.84 -8.81
CA ALA A 23 -9.40 9.90 -7.99
C ALA A 23 -10.74 10.44 -7.49
N VAL A 24 -10.86 11.76 -7.26
CA VAL A 24 -12.00 12.38 -6.54
C VAL A 24 -12.79 13.32 -7.43
N GLY A 25 -14.10 13.08 -7.55
CA GLY A 25 -15.06 13.93 -8.26
C GLY A 25 -15.68 15.00 -7.38
N THR A 26 -16.26 16.04 -7.99
CA THR A 26 -16.81 17.20 -7.27
C THR A 26 -18.27 17.00 -6.82
N TYR A 27 -19.21 16.94 -7.78
CA TYR A 27 -20.66 16.96 -7.50
C TYR A 27 -21.40 15.68 -7.91
N GLN A 28 -21.06 15.14 -9.08
CA GLN A 28 -21.53 13.83 -9.55
C GLN A 28 -20.32 12.93 -9.69
N ASN A 29 -20.52 11.61 -9.65
CA ASN A 29 -19.40 10.69 -9.60
C ASN A 29 -18.48 10.76 -10.84
N GLN A 30 -18.77 11.55 -11.90
CA GLN A 30 -17.82 11.97 -12.98
C GLN A 30 -16.86 10.88 -13.51
N ASN A 31 -17.27 9.60 -13.49
CA ASN A 31 -16.40 8.44 -13.75
C ASN A 31 -15.15 8.36 -12.85
N LYS A 32 -15.27 8.85 -11.63
CA LYS A 32 -14.28 8.89 -10.54
C LYS A 32 -14.60 7.83 -9.52
N ALA A 33 -13.61 7.51 -8.70
CA ALA A 33 -13.75 6.48 -7.67
C ALA A 33 -14.72 6.92 -6.55
N ILE A 34 -14.71 8.20 -6.20
CA ILE A 34 -15.47 8.75 -5.08
C ILE A 34 -15.74 10.25 -5.29
N THR A 35 -16.81 10.79 -4.69
CA THR A 35 -17.05 12.25 -4.65
C THR A 35 -16.41 12.89 -3.41
N LEU A 36 -16.23 14.21 -3.42
CA LEU A 36 -15.77 14.95 -2.24
C LEU A 36 -16.68 14.76 -1.02
N ALA A 37 -18.00 14.72 -1.23
CA ALA A 37 -18.98 14.50 -0.16
C ALA A 37 -18.83 13.10 0.45
N GLU A 38 -18.65 12.07 -0.39
CA GLU A 38 -18.47 10.70 0.06
C GLU A 38 -17.11 10.53 0.75
N LEU A 39 -16.05 11.14 0.23
CA LEU A 39 -14.73 11.14 0.85
C LEU A 39 -14.73 11.85 2.21
N ALA A 40 -15.46 12.97 2.33
CA ALA A 40 -15.65 13.66 3.60
C ALA A 40 -16.33 12.76 4.64
N ARG A 41 -17.36 12.03 4.22
CA ARG A 41 -18.07 11.06 5.08
C ARG A 41 -17.16 9.92 5.54
N GLN A 42 -16.34 9.37 4.64
CA GLN A 42 -15.44 8.25 4.97
C GLN A 42 -14.25 8.65 5.84
N THR A 43 -13.67 9.83 5.59
CA THR A 43 -12.44 10.27 6.27
C THR A 43 -12.69 11.12 7.51
N GLY A 44 -13.92 11.65 7.67
CA GLY A 44 -14.25 12.65 8.67
C GLY A 44 -13.63 14.03 8.41
N ILE A 45 -12.99 14.23 7.25
CA ILE A 45 -12.39 15.51 6.86
C ILE A 45 -13.49 16.39 6.27
N LYS A 46 -13.53 17.67 6.66
CA LYS A 46 -14.53 18.62 6.15
C LYS A 46 -14.40 18.76 4.63
N ALA A 47 -15.53 18.81 3.91
CA ALA A 47 -15.55 18.93 2.45
C ALA A 47 -14.74 20.14 1.95
N ARG A 48 -14.86 21.31 2.60
CA ARG A 48 -14.06 22.51 2.28
C ARG A 48 -12.55 22.28 2.38
N THR A 49 -12.10 21.45 3.32
CA THR A 49 -10.68 21.11 3.47
C THR A 49 -10.23 20.19 2.33
N LEU A 50 -11.07 19.24 1.92
CA LEU A 50 -10.80 18.37 0.76
C LEU A 50 -10.81 19.16 -0.56
N GLU A 51 -11.63 20.20 -0.66
CA GLU A 51 -11.60 21.14 -1.79
C GLU A 51 -10.27 21.89 -1.85
N ALA A 52 -9.80 22.43 -0.72
CA ALA A 52 -8.49 23.09 -0.67
C ALA A 52 -7.33 22.15 -1.07
N TYR A 53 -7.40 20.86 -0.70
CA TYR A 53 -6.45 19.84 -1.13
C TYR A 53 -6.52 19.55 -2.64
N ARG A 54 -7.73 19.48 -3.19
CA ARG A 54 -7.97 19.29 -4.63
C ARG A 54 -7.50 20.49 -5.45
N ASP A 55 -7.68 21.69 -4.93
CA ASP A 55 -7.38 22.92 -5.65
C ASP A 55 -5.90 23.30 -5.51
N GLY A 56 -5.16 22.56 -4.66
CA GLY A 56 -3.72 22.73 -4.47
C GLY A 56 -3.41 23.93 -3.58
N GLU A 57 -4.36 24.41 -2.78
CA GLU A 57 -4.16 25.51 -1.83
C GLU A 57 -3.40 25.05 -0.58
N SER A 58 -3.50 23.77 -0.24
CA SER A 58 -2.81 23.17 0.91
C SER A 58 -2.59 21.66 0.73
N LEU A 59 -1.70 21.08 1.53
CA LEU A 59 -1.51 19.63 1.62
C LEU A 59 -2.15 19.05 2.89
N PRO A 60 -2.53 17.75 2.87
CA PRO A 60 -2.97 17.08 4.08
C PRO A 60 -1.82 16.91 5.07
N SER A 61 -2.15 16.97 6.36
CA SER A 61 -1.25 16.47 7.40
C SER A 61 -1.03 14.96 7.23
N ALA A 62 0.02 14.40 7.85
CA ALA A 62 0.30 12.97 7.77
C ALA A 62 -0.89 12.09 8.14
N ILE A 63 -1.63 12.44 9.20
CA ILE A 63 -2.83 11.70 9.63
C ILE A 63 -3.94 11.78 8.57
N ASN A 64 -4.18 12.96 8.00
CA ASN A 64 -5.19 13.13 6.97
C ASN A 64 -4.80 12.42 5.66
N LEU A 65 -3.51 12.39 5.33
CA LEU A 65 -3.00 11.65 4.18
C LEU A 65 -3.28 10.15 4.33
N VAL A 66 -2.98 9.56 5.49
CA VAL A 66 -3.27 8.14 5.76
C VAL A 66 -4.78 7.86 5.69
N ARG A 67 -5.63 8.75 6.22
CA ARG A 67 -7.09 8.63 6.10
C ARG A 67 -7.56 8.64 4.64
N ILE A 68 -7.02 9.56 3.83
CA ILE A 68 -7.31 9.66 2.41
C ILE A 68 -6.84 8.39 1.67
N GLN A 69 -5.63 7.91 1.93
CA GLN A 69 -5.11 6.66 1.35
C GLN A 69 -5.95 5.44 1.73
N GLY A 70 -6.52 5.41 2.95
CA GLY A 70 -7.47 4.36 3.36
C GLY A 70 -8.79 4.39 2.58
N ALA A 71 -9.24 5.57 2.14
CA ALA A 71 -10.49 5.76 1.41
C ALA A 71 -10.34 5.65 -0.12
N LEU A 72 -9.16 5.96 -0.68
CA LEU A 72 -8.91 5.98 -2.12
C LEU A 72 -8.27 4.68 -2.65
N PRO A 73 -8.37 4.38 -3.96
CA PRO A 73 -7.71 3.21 -4.55
C PRO A 73 -6.20 3.21 -4.30
N ALA A 74 -5.58 2.03 -4.24
CA ALA A 74 -4.14 1.90 -3.95
C ALA A 74 -3.25 2.60 -5.01
N SER A 75 -3.75 2.75 -6.25
CA SER A 75 -3.10 3.54 -7.31
C SER A 75 -2.82 4.98 -6.88
N PHE A 76 -3.71 5.61 -6.12
CA PHE A 76 -3.49 6.95 -5.57
C PHE A 76 -2.28 6.98 -4.63
N SER A 77 -2.18 5.99 -3.73
CA SER A 77 -1.06 5.88 -2.79
C SER A 77 0.25 5.66 -3.54
N ASN A 78 0.25 4.78 -4.55
CA ASN A 78 1.42 4.48 -5.38
C ASN A 78 1.99 5.71 -6.09
N GLU A 79 1.14 6.60 -6.62
CA GLU A 79 1.61 7.84 -7.24
C GLU A 79 2.39 8.75 -6.27
N ILE A 80 2.01 8.75 -4.99
CA ILE A 80 2.63 9.60 -3.97
C ILE A 80 3.94 8.96 -3.47
N ILE A 81 3.92 7.67 -3.14
CA ILE A 81 5.10 6.98 -2.58
C ILE A 81 6.19 6.72 -3.63
N ALA A 82 5.84 6.77 -4.92
CA ALA A 82 6.81 6.75 -6.02
C ALA A 82 7.85 7.88 -5.91
N LEU A 83 7.52 9.02 -5.28
CA LEU A 83 8.47 10.10 -5.00
C LEU A 83 9.60 9.67 -4.05
N ALA A 84 9.35 8.66 -3.21
CA ALA A 84 10.33 8.07 -2.33
C ALA A 84 11.02 6.83 -2.94
N GLY A 85 10.76 6.53 -4.22
CA GLY A 85 11.24 5.31 -4.88
C GLY A 85 10.51 4.04 -4.45
N LEU A 86 9.33 4.17 -3.83
CA LEU A 86 8.51 3.05 -3.37
C LEU A 86 7.35 2.79 -4.35
N GLY A 87 6.87 1.55 -4.41
CA GLY A 87 5.77 1.13 -5.27
C GLY A 87 4.96 -0.02 -4.66
N ASP A 88 4.04 -0.58 -5.45
CA ASP A 88 3.24 -1.76 -5.13
C ASP A 88 2.49 -1.75 -3.79
N ALA A 89 2.13 -0.56 -3.31
CA ALA A 89 1.15 -0.44 -2.25
C ALA A 89 -0.13 -1.14 -2.70
N LYS A 90 -0.55 -2.13 -1.90
CA LYS A 90 -1.80 -2.86 -2.06
C LYS A 90 -2.65 -2.69 -0.81
N ARG A 91 -3.98 -2.72 -0.98
CA ARG A 91 -4.88 -2.80 0.17
C ARG A 91 -4.62 -4.14 0.85
N MET A 92 -4.28 -4.10 2.12
CA MET A 92 -4.22 -5.30 2.94
C MET A 92 -5.59 -5.45 3.63
N THR A 93 -6.35 -6.47 3.26
CA THR A 93 -7.41 -6.93 4.17
C THR A 93 -6.73 -7.64 5.34
N GLY A 94 -7.30 -7.61 6.55
CA GLY A 94 -6.65 -8.04 7.81
C GLY A 94 -6.18 -9.50 7.88
N ARG A 95 -6.17 -10.22 6.76
CA ARG A 95 -5.78 -11.62 6.61
C ARG A 95 -5.06 -11.91 5.28
N GLU A 96 -4.25 -10.98 4.78
CA GLU A 96 -3.54 -11.12 3.49
C GLU A 96 -2.02 -11.32 3.58
N ILE A 97 -1.49 -11.56 4.78
CA ILE A 97 -0.20 -12.26 4.88
C ILE A 97 -0.53 -13.74 4.96
N ASP A 98 -0.86 -14.27 3.79
CA ASP A 98 -1.09 -15.69 3.61
C ASP A 98 0.25 -16.37 3.29
N LEU A 99 0.45 -17.58 3.84
CA LEU A 99 1.63 -18.40 3.60
C LEU A 99 1.86 -18.62 2.10
N HIS A 100 0.80 -18.58 1.29
CA HIS A 100 0.90 -18.62 -0.18
C HIS A 100 1.70 -17.46 -0.77
N GLY A 101 1.53 -16.23 -0.25
CA GLY A 101 2.27 -15.06 -0.72
C GLY A 101 3.75 -15.11 -0.34
N ILE A 102 4.05 -15.59 0.87
CA ILE A 102 5.43 -15.82 1.32
C ILE A 102 6.08 -16.92 0.49
N ASN A 103 5.37 -18.01 0.22
CA ASN A 103 5.88 -19.10 -0.62
C ASN A 103 6.19 -18.64 -2.05
N ALA A 104 5.36 -17.75 -2.62
CA ALA A 104 5.63 -17.17 -3.94
C ALA A 104 6.92 -16.33 -3.93
N GLN A 105 7.13 -15.48 -2.92
CA GLN A 105 8.35 -14.68 -2.78
C GLN A 105 9.60 -15.55 -2.59
N VAL A 106 9.50 -16.62 -1.79
CA VAL A 106 10.60 -17.59 -1.61
C VAL A 106 10.92 -18.29 -2.93
N ALA A 107 9.90 -18.71 -3.68
CA ALA A 107 10.10 -19.35 -4.98
C ALA A 107 10.75 -18.40 -5.99
N GLU A 108 10.34 -17.13 -6.01
CA GLU A 108 10.95 -16.09 -6.85
C GLU A 108 12.42 -15.84 -6.49
N PHE A 109 12.74 -15.75 -5.20
CA PHE A 109 14.13 -15.64 -4.74
C PHE A 109 14.96 -16.84 -5.18
N VAL A 110 14.48 -18.07 -4.97
CA VAL A 110 15.21 -19.29 -5.36
C VAL A 110 15.43 -19.34 -6.88
N ALA A 111 14.42 -18.97 -7.66
CA ALA A 111 14.54 -18.91 -9.12
C ALA A 111 15.59 -17.88 -9.57
N THR A 112 15.55 -16.68 -8.98
CA THR A 112 16.49 -15.58 -9.28
C THR A 112 17.92 -15.96 -8.88
N HIS A 113 18.10 -16.51 -7.67
CA HIS A 113 19.39 -16.95 -7.19
C HIS A 113 19.98 -18.08 -8.05
N ALA A 114 19.16 -19.04 -8.47
CA ALA A 114 19.59 -20.10 -9.39
C ALA A 114 20.03 -19.55 -10.76
N GLN A 115 19.40 -18.46 -11.22
CA GLN A 115 19.76 -17.80 -12.47
C GLN A 115 21.09 -17.04 -12.34
N HIS A 116 21.31 -16.26 -11.28
CA HIS A 116 22.59 -15.58 -11.05
C HIS A 116 23.73 -16.59 -10.87
N MET A 117 23.49 -17.67 -10.11
CA MET A 117 24.48 -18.72 -9.89
C MET A 117 24.82 -19.57 -11.13
N ALA A 118 24.14 -19.37 -12.27
CA ALA A 118 24.31 -20.20 -13.46
C ALA A 118 25.73 -20.12 -14.05
N ASP A 119 26.42 -18.99 -13.89
CA ASP A 119 27.81 -18.81 -14.32
C ASP A 119 28.85 -19.10 -13.22
N GLY A 120 28.37 -19.51 -12.03
CA GLY A 120 29.18 -19.84 -10.86
C GLY A 120 29.69 -18.63 -10.07
N ARG A 121 29.23 -17.41 -10.36
CA ARG A 121 29.56 -16.19 -9.64
C ARG A 121 28.30 -15.35 -9.39
N ILE A 122 28.38 -14.43 -8.44
CA ILE A 122 27.37 -13.39 -8.24
C ILE A 122 28.11 -12.07 -8.30
N ASP A 123 27.75 -11.22 -9.25
CA ASP A 123 28.35 -9.90 -9.37
C ASP A 123 27.70 -8.88 -8.40
N HIS A 124 28.23 -7.65 -8.37
CA HIS A 124 27.73 -6.61 -7.46
C HIS A 124 26.31 -6.13 -7.78
N ALA A 125 25.87 -6.18 -9.04
CA ALA A 125 24.53 -5.80 -9.43
C ALA A 125 23.53 -6.91 -9.05
N GLU A 126 23.88 -8.16 -9.30
CA GLU A 126 23.10 -9.34 -8.92
C GLU A 126 22.95 -9.45 -7.40
N MET A 127 24.05 -9.20 -6.66
CA MET A 127 24.02 -9.14 -5.20
C MET A 127 23.05 -8.06 -4.68
N ALA A 128 22.97 -6.90 -5.33
CA ALA A 128 22.04 -5.85 -4.94
C ALA A 128 20.58 -6.29 -5.12
N VAL A 129 20.27 -6.98 -6.23
CA VAL A 129 18.95 -7.55 -6.49
C VAL A 129 18.59 -8.63 -5.46
N GLU A 130 19.53 -9.54 -5.14
CA GLU A 130 19.29 -10.58 -4.14
C GLU A 130 19.06 -10.00 -2.74
N MET A 131 19.81 -8.97 -2.36
CA MET A 131 19.63 -8.31 -1.06
C MET A 131 18.25 -7.64 -0.94
N ASP A 132 17.72 -7.07 -2.03
CA ASP A 132 16.38 -6.47 -2.06
C ASP A 132 15.27 -7.54 -1.90
N LEU A 133 15.42 -8.68 -2.59
CA LEU A 133 14.53 -9.83 -2.45
C LEU A 133 14.57 -10.40 -1.02
N ILE A 134 15.76 -10.54 -0.43
CA ILE A 134 15.93 -11.00 0.96
C ILE A 134 15.28 -10.02 1.95
N ALA A 135 15.45 -8.70 1.75
CA ALA A 135 14.84 -7.69 2.60
C ALA A 135 13.31 -7.76 2.54
N THR A 136 12.76 -7.98 1.35
CA THR A 136 11.33 -8.14 1.10
C THR A 136 10.77 -9.39 1.81
N MET A 137 11.45 -10.54 1.65
CA MET A 137 11.10 -11.78 2.35
C MET A 137 11.18 -11.63 3.87
N HIS A 138 12.24 -10.99 4.38
CA HIS A 138 12.41 -10.77 5.82
C HIS A 138 11.27 -9.91 6.39
N SER A 139 10.87 -8.85 5.68
CA SER A 139 9.72 -8.04 6.09
C SER A 139 8.44 -8.86 6.13
N ALA A 140 8.15 -9.63 5.07
CA ALA A 140 6.94 -10.44 4.98
C ALA A 140 6.86 -11.52 6.09
N LEU A 141 7.99 -12.17 6.39
CA LEU A 141 8.09 -13.13 7.51
C LEU A 141 7.93 -12.44 8.87
N GLY A 142 8.54 -11.28 9.07
CA GLY A 142 8.37 -10.48 10.29
C GLY A 142 6.92 -10.07 10.52
N ASP A 143 6.24 -9.62 9.46
CA ASP A 143 4.84 -9.24 9.53
C ASP A 143 3.92 -10.44 9.82
N LEU A 144 4.22 -11.63 9.26
CA LEU A 144 3.53 -12.88 9.60
C LEU A 144 3.67 -13.23 11.08
N ILE A 145 4.90 -13.20 11.61
CA ILE A 145 5.18 -13.52 13.01
C ILE A 145 4.45 -12.53 13.93
N ALA A 146 4.46 -11.23 13.59
CA ALA A 146 3.74 -10.21 14.32
C ALA A 146 2.22 -10.38 14.25
N ALA A 147 1.67 -10.82 13.12
CA ALA A 147 0.25 -11.15 12.99
C ALA A 147 -0.13 -12.39 13.82
N ALA A 148 0.67 -13.46 13.77
CA ALA A 148 0.47 -14.68 14.55
C ALA A 148 0.52 -14.43 16.07
N SER A 149 1.47 -13.60 16.51
CA SER A 149 1.61 -13.21 17.92
C SER A 149 0.40 -12.41 18.42
N ARG A 150 -0.19 -11.56 17.57
CA ARG A 150 -1.41 -10.81 17.89
C ARG A 150 -2.65 -11.71 17.98
N ALA A 151 -2.73 -12.76 17.17
CA ALA A 151 -3.84 -13.72 17.20
C ALA A 151 -3.83 -14.59 18.47
N GLN A 152 -2.66 -14.89 19.05
CA GLN A 152 -2.55 -15.67 20.29
C GLN A 152 -3.00 -14.90 21.55
N GLY A 153 -3.18 -13.58 21.47
CA GLY A 153 -3.65 -12.73 22.56
C GLY A 153 -5.17 -12.48 22.59
N GLN A 154 -5.94 -12.96 21.62
CA GLN A 154 -7.40 -12.86 21.62
C GLN A 154 -8.02 -14.14 22.18
N PRO A 155 -8.87 -14.10 23.22
CA PRO A 155 -9.62 -15.27 23.63
C PRO A 155 -10.47 -15.74 22.46
N ALA A 156 -10.45 -17.06 22.22
CA ALA A 156 -11.23 -17.74 21.19
C ALA A 156 -12.72 -17.34 21.29
N GLY A 157 -13.13 -16.36 20.49
CA GLY A 157 -14.42 -15.72 20.68
C GLY A 157 -14.73 -14.64 19.66
N LEU A 158 -14.45 -14.87 18.38
CA LEU A 158 -15.07 -14.10 17.30
C LEU A 158 -15.22 -14.97 16.04
N ALA A 159 -16.28 -15.78 16.12
CA ALA A 159 -17.19 -16.21 15.06
C ALA A 159 -16.65 -16.25 13.62
N LEU A 160 -16.37 -17.47 13.16
CA LEU A 160 -16.68 -17.91 11.80
C LEU A 160 -18.15 -17.60 11.47
N VAL A 161 -18.42 -16.49 10.78
CA VAL A 161 -19.68 -16.30 10.04
C VAL A 161 -19.31 -15.85 8.63
N GLY A 162 -19.52 -16.74 7.66
CA GLY A 162 -19.25 -16.46 6.25
C GLY A 162 -19.25 -17.65 5.30
N LEU A 163 -19.39 -18.89 5.79
CA LEU A 163 -19.55 -20.09 4.96
C LEU A 163 -20.92 -20.75 5.24
N ALA A 164 -21.99 -20.02 4.93
CA ALA A 164 -23.34 -20.60 4.87
C ALA A 164 -24.25 -19.76 3.98
N LYS A 165 -24.07 -19.87 2.66
CA LYS A 165 -25.16 -19.88 1.65
C LYS A 165 -24.57 -20.02 0.24
N ALA A 166 -24.30 -21.26 -0.15
CA ALA A 166 -24.34 -21.68 -1.54
C ALA A 166 -24.82 -23.14 -1.56
N GLY A 167 -25.99 -23.38 -2.16
CA GLY A 167 -26.52 -24.72 -2.40
C GLY A 167 -27.68 -25.14 -1.49
N ALA A 168 -28.88 -24.60 -1.75
CA ALA A 168 -30.10 -25.35 -1.52
C ALA A 168 -30.61 -25.75 -2.91
N ALA A 169 -30.51 -27.05 -3.21
CA ALA A 169 -31.33 -27.75 -4.18
C ALA A 169 -32.34 -28.59 -3.39
#